data_AF-A0A328TJZ5-F1
#
_entry.id   AF-A0A328TJZ5-F1
#
_cell.length_a   1.000
_cell.length_b   1.000
_cell.length_c   1.000
_cell.angle_alpha   90.00
_cell.angle_beta   90.00
_cell.angle_gamma   90.00
#
_symmetry.space_group_name_H-M   'P 1'
#
loop_
_entity.id
_entity.type
_entity.pdbx_description
1 polymer ?
#
loop_
_entity_poly.entity_id
_entity_poly.type
_entity_poly.pdbx_seq_one_letter_code
_entity_poly.pdbx_strand_id
1 'polypeptide(L)'
;MAQNLLAPMMEEMLKEYPGLTVNLVTGISAPDLIADGLDMVIRGGALRDSNLFSKRLGSMPMVVCAAKSYLLQHDRWRPLKSGRYQQFFVAGIQRAPG
;
A
#
# COMPACT_ATOMS: atom_id res chain seq x y z
N MET A 1 -0.11 6.39 6.17
CA MET A 1 0.86 5.27 6.03
C MET A 1 1.58 5.31 4.70
N ALA A 2 0.88 5.20 3.56
CA ALA A 2 1.50 5.24 2.24
C ALA A 2 2.34 6.51 2.02
N GLN A 3 1.82 7.68 2.38
CA GLN A 3 2.54 8.95 2.26
C GLN A 3 3.86 8.96 3.04
N ASN A 4 3.88 8.51 4.30
CA ASN A 4 5.09 8.50 5.13
C ASN A 4 6.16 7.52 4.62
N LEU A 5 5.75 6.44 3.95
CA LEU A 5 6.68 5.47 3.35
C LEU A 5 7.22 5.98 2.01
N LEU A 6 6.36 6.56 1.17
CA LEU A 6 6.72 6.98 -0.17
C LEU A 6 7.41 8.35 -0.22
N ALA A 7 7.08 9.27 0.70
CA ALA A 7 7.67 10.62 0.73
C ALA A 7 9.22 10.62 0.68
N PRO A 8 9.95 9.88 1.54
CA PRO A 8 11.42 9.89 1.48
C PRO A 8 11.95 9.29 0.17
N MET A 9 11.32 8.23 -0.35
CA MET A 9 11.72 7.61 -1.63
C MET A 9 11.50 8.56 -2.81
N MET A 10 10.38 9.30 -2.80
CA MET A 10 10.07 10.29 -3.82
C MET A 10 11.02 11.48 -3.77
N GLU A 11 11.48 11.88 -2.58
CA GLU A 11 12.47 12.96 -2.44
C GLU A 11 13.77 12.62 -3.18
N GLU A 12 14.28 11.40 -3.04
CA GLU A 12 15.46 10.92 -3.76
C GLU A 12 15.19 10.84 -5.27
N MET A 13 14.04 10.30 -5.67
CA MET A 13 13.66 10.17 -7.08
C MET A 13 13.51 11.52 -7.78
N LEU A 14 12.91 12.52 -7.13
CA LEU A 14 12.73 13.85 -7.71
C LEU A 14 14.07 14.61 -7.85
N LYS A 15 15.07 14.30 -7.00
CA LYS A 15 16.43 14.82 -7.17
C LYS A 15 17.14 14.17 -8.36
N GLU A 16 16.96 12.87 -8.55
CA GLU A 16 17.56 12.11 -9.65
C GLU A 16 16.91 12.44 -11.01
N TYR A 17 15.62 12.75 -11.03
CA TYR A 17 14.84 13.07 -12.24
C TYR A 17 14.14 14.44 -12.14
N PRO A 18 14.84 15.56 -12.40
CA PRO A 18 14.30 16.91 -12.19
C PRO A 18 13.10 17.30 -13.08
N GLY A 19 12.90 16.60 -14.20
CA GLY A 19 11.74 16.81 -15.08
C GLY A 19 10.51 16.00 -14.68
N LEU A 20 10.61 15.14 -13.66
CA LEU A 20 9.52 14.31 -13.20
C LEU A 20 8.60 15.12 -12.28
N THR A 21 7.31 15.09 -12.55
CA THR A 21 6.27 15.59 -11.63
C THR A 21 5.47 14.41 -11.11
N VAL A 22 5.25 14.36 -9.80
CA VAL A 22 4.49 13.28 -9.15
C VAL A 22 3.26 13.86 -8.47
N ASN A 23 2.08 13.38 -8.87
CA ASN A 23 0.83 13.63 -8.17
C ASN A 23 0.45 12.41 -7.34
N LEU A 24 0.67 12.48 -6.02
CA LEU A 24 0.36 11.36 -5.12
C LEU A 24 -1.07 11.46 -4.60
N VAL A 25 -1.92 10.52 -5.02
CA VAL A 25 -3.27 10.32 -4.46
C VAL A 25 -3.26 9.14 -3.50
N THR A 26 -3.85 9.31 -2.31
CA THR A 26 -3.99 8.22 -1.32
C THR A 26 -5.45 7.97 -0.98
N GLY A 27 -5.85 6.70 -0.92
CA GLY A 27 -7.23 6.30 -0.65
C GLY A 27 -7.33 4.83 -0.25
N ILE A 28 -8.52 4.43 0.23
CA ILE A 28 -8.80 3.08 0.75
C ILE A 28 -9.46 2.20 -0.34
N SER A 29 -10.21 2.81 -1.26
CA SER A 29 -10.81 2.12 -2.39
C SER A 29 -9.77 1.79 -3.45
N ALA A 30 -9.95 0.67 -4.15
CA ALA A 30 -9.16 0.38 -5.34
C ALA A 30 -9.58 1.35 -6.45
N PRO A 31 -8.72 2.29 -6.87
CA PRO A 31 -9.04 3.22 -7.94
C PRO A 31 -9.08 2.47 -9.27
N ASP A 32 -9.92 2.96 -10.18
CA ASP A 32 -9.87 2.54 -11.58
C ASP A 32 -8.83 3.43 -12.25
N LEU A 33 -7.68 2.85 -12.62
CA LEU A 33 -6.57 3.62 -13.19
C LEU A 33 -6.99 4.43 -14.43
N ILE A 34 -7.93 3.92 -15.22
CA ILE A 34 -8.38 4.57 -16.45
C ILE A 34 -9.35 5.71 -16.11
N ALA A 35 -10.38 5.42 -15.34
CA ALA A 35 -11.40 6.41 -15.01
C ALA A 35 -10.82 7.56 -14.14
N ASP A 36 -9.86 7.24 -13.28
CA ASP A 36 -9.24 8.19 -12.35
C ASP A 36 -7.99 8.88 -12.94
N GLY A 37 -7.58 8.53 -14.17
CA GLY A 37 -6.43 9.13 -14.85
C GLY A 37 -5.10 8.86 -14.13
N LEU A 38 -4.92 7.66 -13.57
CA LEU A 38 -3.74 7.25 -12.83
C LEU A 38 -2.83 6.36 -13.67
N ASP A 39 -1.53 6.65 -13.66
CA ASP A 39 -0.53 5.83 -14.37
C ASP A 39 -0.19 4.52 -13.63
N MET A 40 -0.26 4.54 -12.29
CA MET A 40 0.10 3.41 -11.44
C MET A 40 -0.70 3.42 -10.13
N VAL A 41 -0.99 2.23 -9.60
CA VAL A 41 -1.50 2.05 -8.23
C VAL A 41 -0.56 1.16 -7.42
N ILE A 42 -0.32 1.51 -6.16
CA ILE A 42 0.33 0.64 -5.17
C ILE A 42 -0.72 0.24 -4.15
N ARG A 43 -1.01 -1.07 -4.04
CA ARG A 43 -2.02 -1.58 -3.11
C ARG A 43 -1.58 -2.83 -2.39
N GLY A 44 -2.14 -3.01 -1.18
CA GLY A 44 -2.05 -4.24 -0.42
C GLY A 44 -3.12 -5.26 -0.82
N GLY A 45 -2.84 -6.54 -0.63
CA GLY A 45 -3.79 -7.65 -0.76
C GLY A 45 -3.68 -8.46 -2.06
N ALA A 46 -4.56 -9.45 -2.20
CA ALA A 46 -4.64 -10.23 -3.43
C ALA A 46 -5.12 -9.36 -4.58
N LEU A 47 -4.43 -9.46 -5.72
CA LEU A 47 -4.88 -8.84 -6.95
C LEU A 47 -6.06 -9.65 -7.50
N ARG A 48 -7.14 -8.97 -7.90
CA ARG A 48 -8.15 -9.60 -8.75
C ARG A 48 -7.60 -9.71 -10.16
N ASP A 49 -8.03 -10.72 -10.90
CA ASP A 49 -7.68 -10.85 -12.32
C ASP A 49 -8.05 -9.55 -13.04
N SER A 50 -7.05 -8.95 -13.68
CA SER A 50 -7.18 -7.73 -14.47
C SER A 50 -6.21 -7.80 -15.63
N ASN A 51 -6.48 -7.04 -16.70
CA ASN A 51 -5.57 -6.90 -17.83
C ASN A 51 -4.37 -5.97 -17.51
N LEU A 52 -4.15 -5.64 -16.24
CA LEU A 52 -3.08 -4.78 -15.77
C LEU A 52 -1.79 -5.58 -15.61
N PHE A 53 -0.66 -4.98 -15.98
CA PHE A 53 0.64 -5.52 -15.60
C PHE A 53 0.83 -5.28 -14.11
N SER A 54 1.24 -6.34 -13.39
CA SER A 54 1.38 -6.26 -11.95
C SER A 54 2.73 -6.80 -11.48
N LYS A 55 3.35 -6.10 -10.53
CA LYS A 55 4.64 -6.48 -9.93
C LYS A 55 4.52 -6.50 -8.41
N ARG A 56 4.83 -7.66 -7.81
CA ARG A 56 4.93 -7.79 -6.35
C ARG A 56 6.11 -6.96 -5.84
N LEU A 57 5.83 -5.97 -5.00
CA LEU A 57 6.84 -5.11 -4.37
C LEU A 57 7.36 -5.70 -3.06
N GLY A 58 6.51 -6.44 -2.34
CA GLY A 58 6.89 -7.03 -1.05
C GLY A 58 5.72 -7.63 -0.28
N SER A 59 5.97 -7.91 0.99
CA SER A 59 4.97 -8.38 1.96
C SER A 59 5.08 -7.60 3.25
N MET A 60 3.95 -7.27 3.85
CA MET A 60 3.86 -6.62 5.15
C MET A 60 3.11 -7.51 6.14
N PRO A 61 3.82 -8.05 7.14
CA PRO A 61 3.18 -8.84 8.19
C PRO A 61 2.35 -7.91 9.07
N MET A 62 1.10 -8.30 9.30
CA MET A 62 0.25 -7.59 10.26
C MET A 62 0.45 -8.17 11.66
N VAL A 63 0.53 -7.29 12.65
CA VAL A 63 0.59 -7.65 14.07
C VAL A 63 -0.65 -7.12 14.77
N VAL A 64 -1.16 -7.90 15.73
CA VAL A 64 -2.19 -7.42 16.65
C VAL A 64 -1.49 -6.69 17.79
N CYS A 65 -1.76 -5.41 17.94
CA CYS A 65 -1.23 -4.58 19.01
C CYS A 65 -2.34 -3.79 19.69
N ALA A 66 -2.08 -3.38 20.93
CA ALA A 66 -2.98 -2.54 21.70
C ALA A 66 -2.16 -1.56 22.54
N ALA A 67 -2.76 -0.41 22.89
CA ALA A 67 -2.13 0.53 23.80
C ALA A 67 -1.88 -0.11 25.17
N LYS A 68 -0.76 0.23 25.82
CA LYS A 68 -0.41 -0.32 27.14
C LYS A 68 -1.50 -0.08 28.19
N SER A 69 -2.09 1.12 28.19
CA SER A 69 -3.19 1.49 29.09
C SER A 69 -4.43 0.62 28.90
N TYR A 70 -4.76 0.30 27.65
CA TYR A 70 -5.88 -0.59 27.32
C TYR A 70 -5.67 -1.99 27.89
N LEU A 71 -4.46 -2.55 27.75
CA LEU A 71 -4.14 -3.88 28.28
C LEU A 71 -4.19 -3.94 29.81
N LEU A 72 -3.81 -2.86 30.49
CA LEU A 72 -3.85 -2.76 31.96
C LEU A 72 -5.26 -2.60 32.53
N GLN A 73 -6.22 -2.11 31.73
CA GLN A 73 -7.63 -1.95 32.15
C GLN A 73 -8.49 -3.17 31.81
N HIS A 74 -7.98 -4.07 30.96
CA HIS A 74 -8.72 -5.21 30.45
C HIS A 74 -7.92 -6.51 30.64
N ASP A 75 -8.04 -7.10 31.84
CA ASP A 75 -7.36 -8.34 32.26
C ASP A 75 -7.70 -9.59 31.42
N ARG A 76 -8.65 -9.48 30.49
CA ARG A 76 -9.12 -10.59 29.63
C ARG A 76 -8.49 -10.61 28.25
N TRP A 77 -7.48 -9.79 27.98
CA TRP A 77 -6.75 -9.91 26.71
C TRP A 77 -6.08 -11.29 26.63
N ARG A 78 -6.52 -12.10 25.66
CA ARG A 78 -5.84 -13.33 25.27
C ARG A 78 -5.35 -13.12 23.84
N PRO A 79 -4.05 -13.32 23.56
CA PRO A 79 -3.58 -13.31 22.19
C PRO A 79 -4.34 -14.40 21.42
N LEU A 80 -5.04 -14.00 20.35
CA LEU A 80 -5.51 -14.96 19.36
C LEU A 80 -4.28 -15.74 18.87
N LYS A 81 -4.39 -17.07 18.75
CA LYS A 81 -3.34 -17.88 18.11
C LYS A 81 -2.99 -17.20 16.78
N SER A 82 -1.70 -16.99 16.55
CA SER A 82 -1.17 -16.16 15.47
C SER A 82 -1.59 -16.68 14.09
N GLY A 83 -2.73 -16.20 13.61
CA GLY A 83 -3.02 -16.18 12.18
C GLY A 83 -2.02 -15.24 11.52
N ARG A 84 -1.17 -15.76 10.63
CA ARG A 84 -0.17 -14.96 9.91
C ARG A 84 -0.90 -14.18 8.82
N TYR A 85 -1.45 -13.01 9.14
CA TYR A 85 -2.04 -12.12 8.16
C TYR A 85 -0.92 -11.48 7.32
N GLN A 86 -0.79 -11.89 6.06
CA GLN A 86 0.14 -11.29 5.12
C GLN A 86 -0.61 -10.42 4.13
N GLN A 87 -0.26 -9.13 4.09
CA GLN A 87 -0.60 -8.29 2.96
C GLN A 87 0.55 -8.31 1.98
N PHE A 88 0.25 -8.58 0.70
CA PHE A 88 1.22 -8.42 -0.38
C PHE A 88 1.03 -7.04 -0.99
N PHE A 89 2.12 -6.33 -1.25
CA PHE A 89 2.07 -5.10 -2.02
C PHE A 89 2.33 -5.40 -3.48
N VAL A 90 1.45 -4.90 -4.34
CA VAL A 90 1.55 -5.05 -5.79
C VAL A 90 1.42 -3.66 -6.40
N ALA A 91 2.34 -3.32 -7.30
CA ALA A 91 2.20 -2.19 -8.20
C ALA A 91 1.48 -2.67 -9.47
N GLY A 92 0.39 -2.01 -9.83
CA GLY A 92 -0.32 -2.23 -11.11
C GLY A 92 -0.05 -1.06 -12.06
N ILE A 93 0.28 -1.36 -13.32
CA ILE A 93 0.47 -0.38 -14.40
C ILE A 93 -0.47 -0.76 -15.54
N GLN A 94 -1.26 0.21 -16.01
CA GLN A 94 -2.04 0.06 -17.24
C GLN A 94 -1.24 0.66 -18.40
N ARG A 95 -1.13 -0.07 -19.51
CA ARG A 95 -0.59 0.52 -20.74
C ARG A 95 -1.61 1.53 -21.27
N ALA A 96 -1.17 2.75 -21.54
CA ALA A 96 -2.01 3.76 -22.19
C ALA A 96 -2.54 3.22 -23.54
N PRO A 97 -3.81 3.51 -23.91
CA PRO A 97 -4.27 3.24 -25.27
C PRO A 97 -3.42 4.08 -26.23
N GLY A 98 -2.86 3.42 -27.25
CA GLY A 98 -2.13 4.09 -28.33
C GLY A 98 -3.05 4.80 -29.30
#